data_AF-A0A661Y9Q6-F1
#
_entry.id   AF-A0A661Y9Q6-F1
#
_cell.length_a   1.000
_cell.length_b   1.000
_cell.length_c   1.000
_cell.angle_alpha   90.00
_cell.angle_beta   90.00
_cell.angle_gamma   90.00
#
_symmetry.space_group_name_H-M   'P 1'
#
loop_
_entity.id
_entity.type
_entity.pdbx_description
1 polymer ?
#
loop_
_entity_poly.entity_id
_entity_poly.type
_entity_poly.pdbx_seq_one_letter_code
_entity_poly.pdbx_strand_id
1 'polypeptide(L)'
;MEYNGNDRISAVHDINNRRVEYGYTDGLLSSVTDVLGGDTTYEYDGESRIIKTVDGAGREANVTYDGYGNVASVLDSQGNGHFFE
;
A
#
# COMPACT_ATOMS: atom_id res chain seq x y z
N MET A 1 19.58 -0.16 -6.33
CA MET A 1 18.24 -0.79 -6.45
C MET A 1 18.43 -2.28 -6.61
N GLU A 2 17.52 -3.07 -6.07
CA GLU A 2 17.52 -4.54 -6.09
C GLU A 2 16.19 -5.03 -6.66
N TYR A 3 16.20 -6.23 -7.24
CA TYR A 3 15.03 -6.84 -7.87
C TYR A 3 14.78 -8.24 -7.32
N ASN A 4 13.52 -8.64 -7.23
CA ASN A 4 13.12 -10.02 -6.91
C ASN A 4 13.17 -10.92 -8.16
N GLY A 5 12.88 -12.21 -7.99
CA GLY A 5 12.90 -13.21 -9.09
C GLY A 5 11.88 -13.00 -10.21
N ASN A 6 10.98 -12.02 -10.09
CA ASN A 6 10.01 -11.62 -11.12
C ASN A 6 10.38 -10.27 -11.77
N ASP A 7 11.65 -9.85 -11.66
CA ASP A 7 12.18 -8.58 -12.17
C ASP A 7 11.47 -7.32 -11.63
N ARG A 8 10.88 -7.40 -10.44
CA ARG A 8 10.30 -6.23 -9.73
C ARG A 8 11.22 -5.72 -8.65
N ILE A 9 11.21 -4.41 -8.43
CA ILE A 9 12.04 -3.76 -7.42
C ILE A 9 11.72 -4.34 -6.04
N SER A 10 12.69 -4.98 -5.38
CA SER A 10 12.55 -5.51 -4.02
C SER A 10 13.11 -4.56 -2.97
N ALA A 11 14.10 -3.74 -3.32
CA ALA A 11 14.64 -2.74 -2.43
C ALA A 11 15.28 -1.57 -3.19
N VAL A 12 15.22 -0.39 -2.59
CA VAL A 12 15.97 0.80 -3.02
C VAL A 12 16.82 1.27 -1.85
N HIS A 13 18.13 1.35 -2.05
CA HIS A 13 19.08 1.85 -1.07
C HIS A 13 19.62 3.23 -1.47
N ASP A 14 19.93 4.07 -0.48
CA ASP A 14 20.69 5.29 -0.67
C ASP A 14 22.21 5.06 -0.53
N ILE A 15 23.01 6.12 -0.68
CA ILE A 15 24.48 6.07 -0.54
C ILE A 15 24.97 5.68 0.87
N ASN A 16 24.11 5.82 1.88
CA ASN A 16 24.39 5.48 3.27
C ASN A 16 23.89 4.07 3.64
N ASN A 17 23.50 3.26 2.65
CA ASN A 17 22.96 1.92 2.83
C ASN A 17 21.63 1.88 3.63
N ARG A 18 20.91 3.01 3.73
CA ARG A 18 19.52 3.01 4.20
C ARG A 18 18.64 2.50 3.07
N ARG A 19 17.69 1.61 3.37
CA ARG A 19 16.87 0.97 2.34
C ARG A 19 15.37 1.08 2.62
N VAL A 20 14.61 1.15 1.54
CA VAL A 20 13.17 0.92 1.51
C VAL A 20 12.95 -0.42 0.82
N GLU A 21 12.14 -1.29 1.40
CA GLU A 21 11.84 -2.63 0.88
C GLU A 21 10.40 -2.71 0.36
N TYR A 22 10.19 -3.55 -0.65
CA TYR A 22 8.91 -3.72 -1.33
C TYR A 22 8.53 -5.20 -1.36
N GLY A 23 7.37 -5.53 -0.77
CA GLY A 23 6.75 -6.85 -0.81
C GLY A 23 5.71 -6.95 -1.93
N TYR A 24 5.56 -8.13 -2.52
CA TYR A 24 4.54 -8.38 -3.53
C TYR A 24 3.78 -9.68 -3.26
N THR A 25 2.47 -9.65 -3.48
CA THR A 25 1.58 -10.82 -3.43
C THR A 25 0.75 -10.84 -4.71
N ASP A 26 0.65 -11.99 -5.38
CA ASP A 26 -0.16 -12.21 -6.59
C ASP A 26 0.05 -11.21 -7.74
N GLY A 27 1.19 -10.52 -7.76
CA GLY A 27 1.43 -9.51 -8.80
C GLY A 27 1.43 -8.07 -8.29
N LEU A 28 0.86 -7.83 -7.12
CA LEU A 28 0.55 -6.50 -6.59
C LEU A 28 1.46 -6.17 -5.41
N LEU A 29 1.69 -4.88 -5.17
CA LEU A 29 2.50 -4.39 -4.07
C LEU A 29 1.77 -4.67 -2.75
N SER A 30 2.27 -5.57 -1.92
CA SER A 30 1.59 -5.95 -0.67
C SER A 30 2.15 -5.24 0.56
N SER A 31 3.42 -4.83 0.53
CA SER A 31 4.01 -4.05 1.62
C SER A 31 5.12 -3.11 1.14
N VAL A 32 5.33 -2.04 1.91
CA VAL A 32 6.47 -1.14 1.82
C VAL A 32 7.05 -0.94 3.22
N THR A 33 8.28 -1.36 3.43
CA THR A 33 9.00 -1.13 4.68
C THR A 33 9.94 0.06 4.51
N ASP A 34 9.74 1.12 5.29
CA ASP A 34 10.55 2.33 5.24
C ASP A 34 11.93 2.17 5.90
N VAL A 35 12.77 3.19 5.78
CA VAL A 35 14.15 3.19 6.32
C VAL A 35 14.22 3.11 7.85
N LEU A 36 13.11 3.36 8.55
CA LEU A 36 13.00 3.28 10.01
C LEU A 36 12.40 1.93 10.46
N GLY A 37 12.04 1.05 9.52
CA GLY A 37 11.40 -0.24 9.78
C GLY A 37 9.88 -0.15 9.89
N GLY A 38 9.27 1.00 9.57
CA GLY A 38 7.81 1.13 9.50
C GLY A 38 7.27 0.41 8.28
N ASP A 39 6.36 -0.55 8.49
CA ASP A 39 5.76 -1.33 7.41
C ASP A 39 4.37 -0.82 7.05
N THR A 40 4.14 -0.51 5.78
CA THR A 40 2.82 -0.15 5.25
C THR A 40 2.31 -1.27 4.36
N THR A 41 1.14 -1.82 4.66
CA THR A 41 0.53 -2.90 3.87
C THR A 41 -0.63 -2.41 3.03
N TYR A 42 -0.90 -3.13 1.94
CA TYR A 42 -1.93 -2.80 0.97
C TYR A 42 -2.78 -4.04 0.66
N GLU A 43 -4.10 -3.88 0.69
CA GLU A 43 -5.06 -4.90 0.27
C GLU A 43 -5.84 -4.41 -0.94
N TYR A 44 -6.21 -5.36 -1.80
CA TYR A 44 -6.80 -5.09 -3.11
C TYR A 44 -8.11 -5.84 -3.31
N ASP A 45 -9.00 -5.27 -4.12
CA ASP A 45 -10.16 -5.98 -4.66
C ASP A 45 -9.79 -6.85 -5.88
N GLY A 46 -10.78 -7.55 -6.42
CA GLY A 46 -10.61 -8.40 -7.61
C GLY A 46 -10.25 -7.64 -8.90
N GLU A 47 -10.34 -6.31 -8.90
CA GLU A 47 -9.95 -5.43 -10.01
C GLU A 47 -8.56 -4.81 -9.79
N SER A 48 -7.80 -5.29 -8.79
CA SER A 48 -6.49 -4.77 -8.42
C SER A 48 -6.49 -3.31 -7.96
N ARG A 49 -7.61 -2.84 -7.39
CA ARG A 49 -7.71 -1.51 -6.76
C ARG A 49 -7.50 -1.62 -5.25
N ILE A 50 -6.80 -0.66 -4.66
CA ILE A 50 -6.52 -0.64 -3.22
C ILE A 50 -7.83 -0.40 -2.47
N ILE A 51 -8.19 -1.30 -1.57
CA ILE A 51 -9.37 -1.15 -0.70
C ILE A 51 -9.00 -0.91 0.76
N LYS A 52 -7.77 -1.23 1.16
CA LYS A 52 -7.28 -1.00 2.51
C LYS A 52 -5.78 -0.73 2.51
N THR A 53 -5.36 0.20 3.35
CA THR A 53 -3.96 0.42 3.71
C THR A 53 -3.80 0.41 5.21
N VAL A 54 -2.74 -0.21 5.72
CA VAL A 54 -2.39 -0.16 7.15
C VAL A 54 -0.96 0.34 7.26
N ASP A 55 -0.73 1.40 8.04
CA ASP A 55 0.63 1.91 8.25
C ASP A 55 1.36 1.22 9.40
N GLY A 56 2.65 1.55 9.58
CA GLY A 56 3.49 0.94 10.61
C GLY A 56 3.07 1.28 12.05
N ALA A 57 2.15 2.23 12.24
CA ALA A 57 1.54 2.55 13.53
C ALA A 57 0.20 1.80 13.74
N GLY A 58 -0.23 0.97 12.79
CA GLY A 58 -1.49 0.25 12.82
C GLY A 58 -2.71 1.12 12.46
N ARG A 59 -2.51 2.31 11.90
CA ARG A 59 -3.62 3.14 11.42
C ARG A 59 -4.09 2.60 10.08
N GLU A 60 -5.39 2.37 9.99
CA GLU A 60 -6.01 1.84 8.78
C GLU A 60 -6.75 2.94 8.03
N ALA A 61 -6.70 2.87 6.70
CA ALA A 61 -7.57 3.61 5.81
C ALA A 61 -8.23 2.64 4.83
N ASN A 62 -9.55 2.73 4.69
CA ASN A 62 -10.37 1.94 3.80
C ASN A 62 -10.84 2.82 2.64
N VAL A 63 -10.72 2.31 1.43
CA VAL A 63 -11.11 2.99 0.20
C VAL A 63 -12.26 2.23 -0.43
N THR A 64 -13.31 2.96 -0.80
CA THR A 64 -14.43 2.39 -1.57
C THR A 64 -14.52 3.04 -2.94
N TYR A 65 -15.10 2.31 -3.89
CA TYR A 65 -15.27 2.75 -5.26
C TYR A 65 -16.75 2.74 -5.66
N ASP A 66 -17.14 3.69 -6.50
CA ASP A 66 -18.47 3.70 -7.12
C ASP A 66 -18.57 2.67 -8.27
N GLY A 67 -19.76 2.55 -8.86
CA GLY A 67 -20.00 1.63 -9.99
C GLY A 67 -19.25 2.00 -11.29
N TYR A 68 -18.61 3.17 -11.35
CA TYR A 68 -17.79 3.61 -12.47
C TYR A 68 -16.29 3.46 -12.18
N GLY A 69 -15.92 3.01 -10.97
CA GLY A 69 -14.54 2.84 -10.53
C GLY A 69 -13.86 4.10 -10.00
N ASN A 70 -14.60 5.18 -9.76
CA ASN A 70 -14.08 6.35 -9.06
C ASN A 70 -14.06 6.10 -7.55
N VAL A 71 -13.15 6.77 -6.82
CA VAL A 71 -13.13 6.71 -5.36
C VAL A 71 -14.41 7.34 -4.82
N ALA A 72 -15.20 6.58 -4.05
CA ALA A 72 -16.42 7.02 -3.40
C ALA A 72 -16.17 7.47 -1.95
N SER A 73 -15.25 6.82 -1.23
CA SER A 73 -14.85 7.25 0.10
C SER A 73 -13.44 6.81 0.50
N VAL A 74 -12.86 7.55 1.44
CA VAL A 74 -11.64 7.18 2.16
C VAL A 74 -11.91 7.39 3.65
N LEU A 75 -11.97 6.30 4.41
CA LEU A 75 -12.36 6.31 5.83
C LEU A 75 -11.32 5.61 6.70
N ASP A 76 -11.10 6.08 7.92
CA ASP A 76 -10.31 5.38 8.92
C ASP A 76 -11.03 4.10 9.43
N SER A 77 -10.39 3.36 10.34
CA SER A 77 -10.97 2.15 10.96
C SER A 77 -12.24 2.41 11.78
N GLN A 78 -12.51 3.66 12.14
CA GLN A 78 -13.70 4.07 12.89
C GLN A 78 -14.81 4.59 11.97
N GLY A 79 -14.59 4.61 10.64
CA GLY A 79 -15.54 5.11 9.65
C GLY A 79 -15.53 6.63 9.46
N ASN A 80 -14.52 7.33 9.99
CA ASN A 80 -14.38 8.78 9.80
C ASN A 80 -13.51 9.08 8.58
N GLY A 81 -13.89 10.06 7.78
CA GLY A 81 -13.07 10.49 6.65
C GLY A 81 -13.85 11.30 5.64
N HIS A 82 -13.53 11.11 4.38
CA HIS A 82 -14.08 11.88 3.27
C HIS A 82 -14.91 10.98 2.34
N PHE A 83 -16.03 11.52 1.86
CA PHE A 83 -16.85 10.96 0.79
C PHE A 83 -16.76 11.88 -0.41
N PHE A 84 -16.65 11.29 -1.60
CA PHE A 84 -16.52 12.03 -2.85
C PHE A 84 -17.84 11.90 -3.62
N GLU A 85 -18.33 13.03 -4.14
CA GLU A 85 -19.58 13.17 -4.90
C GLU A 85 -19.32 13.18 -6.41
#